data_AF-A0A8C9YMD6-F1
#
_entry.id   AF-A0A8C9YMD6-F1
#
_cell.length_a   1.000
_cell.length_b   1.000
_cell.length_c   1.000
_cell.angle_alpha   90.00
_cell.angle_beta   90.00
_cell.angle_gamma   90.00
#
_symmetry.space_group_name_H-M   'P 1'
#
loop_
_entity.id
_entity.type
_entity.pdbx_description
1 polymer ?
#
loop_
_entity_poly.entity_id
_entity_poly.type
_entity_poly.pdbx_seq_one_letter_code
_entity_poly.pdbx_strand_id
1 'polypeptide(L)'
;MRGQLLKSFFSLVITLFCVGSLLTTFIWYMVDNNNVEPQRPPPQKKSAPQPSDPCKGCREVINKVIERYSKPWKKQEDNYQKFRSQLSSKCHGFDKAIITQANTPVGSKLVYDGEKKRTLQVTPEIFSTFAKEHPFPNKTWDTCAVVGNGGILTNSSCGKMIDSAQFVIRCNLPPLDKGYEKHVGMKTDLVTANPSIFLEKYGALMGRRRPFVESLRSYGNSLLLLPAFSYGHNTPVCMRAVYSIEDFESPTRPVFFNPEYLQHLALFWRSQGLRAVRLSTGIIMASLALEHCANVHLYGFWPFSNHPHGLYVLTNHYYDDRQTKTKFHAMPAEFDLLLRLHSQGVLRLHLGDC
;
A
#
# COMPACT_ATOMS: atom_id res chain seq x y z
N MET A 1 -36.28 31.78 -60.59
CA MET A 1 -36.51 31.57 -59.14
C MET A 1 -35.81 30.32 -58.55
N ARG A 2 -34.69 29.81 -59.12
CA ARG A 2 -33.95 28.64 -58.56
C ARG A 2 -32.63 28.98 -57.84
N GLY A 3 -32.08 30.19 -58.06
CA GLY A 3 -30.80 30.62 -57.46
C GLY A 3 -30.91 31.27 -56.07
N GLN A 4 -32.08 31.79 -55.68
CA GLN A 4 -32.27 32.45 -54.37
C GLN A 4 -32.51 31.44 -53.23
N LEU A 5 -33.19 30.33 -53.51
CA LEU A 5 -33.42 29.27 -52.51
C LEU A 5 -32.12 28.56 -52.10
N LEU A 6 -31.19 28.33 -53.05
CA LEU A 6 -29.91 27.69 -52.76
C LEU A 6 -28.98 28.55 -51.89
N LYS A 7 -28.98 29.88 -52.12
CA LYS A 7 -28.21 30.84 -51.31
C LYS A 7 -28.77 30.97 -49.89
N SER A 8 -30.09 30.96 -49.73
CA SER A 8 -30.74 31.00 -48.40
C SER A 8 -30.43 29.73 -47.60
N PHE A 9 -30.46 28.57 -48.24
CA PHE A 9 -30.16 27.29 -47.59
C PHE A 9 -28.68 27.19 -47.17
N PHE A 10 -27.75 27.63 -48.02
CA PHE A 10 -26.32 27.68 -47.67
C PHE A 10 -26.03 28.67 -46.52
N SER A 11 -26.68 29.83 -46.52
CA SER A 11 -26.55 30.82 -45.44
C SER A 11 -27.06 30.27 -44.09
N LEU A 12 -28.18 29.55 -44.11
CA LEU A 12 -28.75 28.92 -42.92
C LEU A 12 -27.82 27.82 -42.36
N VAL A 13 -27.26 26.98 -43.23
CA VAL A 13 -26.33 25.90 -42.85
C VAL A 13 -25.03 26.46 -42.28
N ILE A 14 -24.45 27.50 -42.90
CA ILE A 14 -23.24 28.16 -42.38
C ILE A 14 -23.52 28.81 -41.02
N THR A 15 -24.68 29.45 -40.85
CA THR A 15 -25.06 30.08 -39.57
C THR A 15 -25.23 29.02 -38.47
N LEU A 16 -25.86 27.87 -38.77
CA LEU A 16 -25.98 26.76 -37.82
C LEU A 16 -24.61 26.15 -37.44
N PHE A 17 -23.68 26.03 -38.39
CA PHE A 17 -22.32 25.58 -38.10
C PHE A 17 -21.54 26.57 -37.23
N CYS A 18 -21.65 27.88 -37.48
CA CYS A 18 -21.00 28.92 -36.67
C CYS A 18 -21.59 29.02 -35.26
N VAL A 19 -22.91 28.87 -35.09
CA VAL A 19 -23.54 28.88 -33.76
C VAL A 19 -23.18 27.60 -32.98
N GLY A 20 -23.10 26.44 -33.66
CA GLY A 20 -22.64 25.20 -33.06
C GLY A 20 -21.17 25.24 -32.60
N SER A 21 -20.28 25.90 -33.36
CA SER A 21 -18.87 26.05 -32.96
C SER A 21 -18.67 27.05 -31.81
N LEU A 22 -19.51 28.10 -31.72
CA LEU A 22 -19.51 29.04 -30.60
C LEU A 22 -20.06 28.42 -29.31
N LEU A 23 -21.12 27.60 -29.40
CA LEU A 23 -21.65 26.88 -28.24
C LEU A 23 -20.65 25.84 -27.70
N THR A 24 -19.94 25.15 -28.58
CA THR A 24 -18.93 24.16 -28.16
C THR A 24 -17.69 24.81 -27.56
N THR A 25 -17.23 25.95 -28.07
CA THR A 25 -16.13 26.72 -27.45
C THR A 25 -16.55 27.34 -26.12
N PHE A 26 -17.80 27.80 -25.97
CA PHE A 26 -18.30 28.32 -24.69
C PHE A 26 -18.46 27.22 -23.64
N ILE A 27 -18.95 26.04 -24.03
CA ILE A 27 -19.00 24.86 -23.14
C ILE A 27 -17.58 24.42 -22.75
N TRP A 28 -16.64 24.42 -23.69
CA TRP A 28 -15.24 24.07 -23.42
C TRP A 28 -14.59 25.05 -22.44
N TYR A 29 -14.79 26.37 -22.62
CA TYR A 29 -14.30 27.40 -21.71
C TYR A 29 -14.91 27.30 -20.29
N MET A 30 -16.19 26.97 -20.19
CA MET A 30 -16.87 26.74 -18.90
C MET A 30 -16.42 25.44 -18.21
N VAL A 31 -16.02 24.42 -18.97
CA VAL A 31 -15.49 23.16 -18.44
C VAL A 31 -14.01 23.28 -18.03
N ASP A 32 -13.21 24.06 -18.75
CA ASP A 32 -11.77 24.23 -18.47
C ASP A 32 -11.52 25.08 -17.21
N ASN A 33 -12.35 26.10 -16.97
CA ASN A 33 -12.29 26.91 -15.73
C ASN A 33 -12.64 26.13 -14.45
N ASN A 34 -13.25 24.95 -14.56
CA ASN A 34 -13.58 24.11 -13.40
C ASN A 34 -12.50 23.07 -13.05
N ASN A 35 -11.42 22.97 -13.84
CA ASN A 35 -10.36 21.95 -13.65
C ASN A 35 -9.01 22.51 -13.14
N VAL A 36 -8.96 23.74 -12.64
CA VAL A 36 -7.77 24.26 -11.95
C VAL A 36 -7.84 23.87 -10.47
N GLU A 37 -7.16 22.79 -10.12
CA GLU A 37 -6.93 22.41 -8.73
C GLU A 37 -6.13 23.53 -8.02
N PRO A 38 -6.60 24.11 -6.90
CA PRO A 38 -5.83 25.13 -6.22
C PRO A 38 -4.51 24.54 -5.72
N GLN A 39 -3.39 25.17 -6.08
CA GLN A 39 -2.08 24.86 -5.50
C GLN A 39 -2.19 24.89 -3.97
N ARG A 40 -2.02 23.72 -3.32
CA ARG A 40 -1.90 23.67 -1.87
C ARG A 40 -0.64 24.45 -1.47
N PRO A 41 -0.73 25.43 -0.55
CA PRO A 41 0.47 26.10 -0.05
C PRO A 41 1.40 25.08 0.63
N PRO A 42 2.72 25.33 0.64
CA PRO A 42 3.67 24.48 1.33
C PRO A 42 3.28 24.34 2.80
N PRO A 43 3.60 23.20 3.46
CA PRO A 43 3.20 22.97 4.84
C PRO A 43 3.79 24.07 5.73
N GLN A 44 2.91 24.95 6.23
CA GLN A 44 3.26 25.86 7.31
C GLN A 44 3.70 25.03 8.51
N LYS A 45 4.79 25.44 9.16
CA LYS A 45 5.22 24.91 10.46
C LYS A 45 4.02 24.92 11.40
N LYS A 46 3.39 23.76 11.62
CA LYS A 46 2.31 23.64 12.60
C LYS A 46 2.91 23.90 13.98
N SER A 47 2.41 24.93 14.64
CA SER A 47 2.53 25.09 16.09
C SER A 47 1.99 23.84 16.79
N ALA A 48 2.53 23.54 17.97
CA ALA A 48 2.15 22.37 18.77
C ALA A 48 0.61 22.27 18.90
N PRO A 49 -0.01 21.12 18.60
CA PRO A 49 -1.44 20.96 18.78
C PRO A 49 -1.80 21.15 20.26
N GLN A 50 -2.80 21.96 20.56
CA GLN A 50 -3.38 21.99 21.90
C GLN A 50 -3.93 20.59 22.24
N PRO A 51 -3.81 20.16 23.52
CA PRO A 51 -4.30 18.86 23.95
C PRO A 51 -5.83 18.85 23.89
N SER A 52 -6.40 18.45 22.76
CA SER A 52 -7.80 18.06 22.67
C SER A 52 -8.00 16.76 23.45
N ASP A 53 -9.10 16.68 24.20
CA ASP A 53 -9.41 15.53 25.05
C ASP A 53 -9.21 14.19 24.32
N PRO A 54 -8.49 13.23 24.93
CA PRO A 54 -8.22 11.94 24.32
C PRO A 54 -9.54 11.22 24.04
N CYS A 55 -9.58 10.40 22.99
CA CYS A 55 -10.68 9.46 22.81
C CYS A 55 -10.97 8.72 24.14
N LYS A 56 -12.26 8.57 24.49
CA LYS A 56 -12.69 8.08 25.80
C LYS A 56 -12.05 6.72 26.10
N GLY A 57 -11.18 6.65 27.13
CA GLY A 57 -10.47 5.41 27.51
C GLY A 57 -9.13 5.14 26.79
N CYS A 58 -8.71 6.01 25.87
CA CYS A 58 -7.48 5.80 25.11
C CYS A 58 -6.22 6.03 25.93
N ARG A 59 -6.27 6.91 26.94
CA ARG A 59 -5.12 7.16 27.83
C ARG A 59 -4.74 5.89 28.59
N GLU A 60 -5.71 5.17 29.14
CA GLU A 60 -5.49 3.94 29.89
C GLU A 60 -4.91 2.84 28.99
N VAL A 61 -5.42 2.72 27.75
CA VAL A 61 -4.91 1.75 26.77
C VAL A 61 -3.48 2.10 26.34
N ILE A 62 -3.22 3.36 25.99
CA ILE A 62 -1.88 3.83 25.58
C ILE A 62 -0.88 3.66 26.72
N ASN A 63 -1.25 3.97 27.96
CA ASN A 63 -0.37 3.78 29.11
C ASN A 63 0.05 2.31 29.29
N LYS A 64 -0.88 1.36 29.15
CA LYS A 64 -0.57 -0.08 29.19
C LYS A 64 0.35 -0.52 28.03
N VAL A 65 0.16 0.06 26.85
CA VAL A 65 1.04 -0.18 25.70
C VAL A 65 2.44 0.33 26.00
N ILE A 66 2.54 1.54 26.54
CA ILE A 66 3.83 2.19 26.85
C ILE A 66 4.56 1.46 27.98
N GLU A 67 3.86 0.99 29.00
CA GLU A 67 4.44 0.17 30.06
C GLU A 67 5.13 -1.10 29.51
N ARG A 68 4.49 -1.76 28.53
CA ARG A 68 5.07 -2.94 27.86
C ARG A 68 6.20 -2.59 26.90
N TYR A 69 6.07 -1.48 26.18
CA TYR A 69 7.03 -1.00 25.19
C TYR A 69 8.32 -0.47 25.81
N SER A 70 8.22 0.20 26.97
CA SER A 70 9.34 0.91 27.60
C SER A 70 10.34 -0.02 28.29
N LYS A 71 10.06 -1.33 28.33
CA LYS A 71 11.01 -2.33 28.83
C LYS A 71 12.23 -2.38 27.89
N PRO A 72 13.47 -2.50 28.42
CA PRO A 72 14.66 -2.58 27.58
C PRO A 72 14.53 -3.66 26.51
N TRP A 73 14.56 -3.25 25.24
CA TRP A 73 14.46 -4.18 24.13
C TRP A 73 15.82 -4.80 23.83
N LYS A 74 15.86 -6.13 23.74
CA LYS A 74 17.00 -6.90 23.27
C LYS A 74 16.49 -7.99 22.34
N LYS A 75 17.19 -8.19 21.22
CA LYS A 75 16.91 -9.33 20.33
C LYS A 75 17.07 -10.64 21.11
N GLN A 76 16.10 -11.53 20.93
CA GLN A 76 16.13 -12.88 21.49
C GLN A 76 16.18 -13.85 20.32
N GLU A 77 17.40 -14.30 19.98
CA GLU A 77 17.63 -15.10 18.77
C GLU A 77 16.82 -16.40 18.77
N ASP A 78 16.74 -17.10 19.91
CA ASP A 78 15.95 -18.34 20.03
C ASP A 78 14.45 -18.12 19.79
N ASN A 79 13.89 -17.02 20.33
CA ASN A 79 12.49 -16.67 20.12
C ASN A 79 12.23 -16.33 18.66
N TYR A 80 13.15 -15.57 18.05
CA TYR A 80 13.09 -15.20 16.64
C TYR A 80 13.15 -16.44 15.74
N GLN A 81 14.13 -17.32 15.92
CA GLN A 81 14.29 -18.54 15.12
C GLN A 81 13.09 -19.49 15.28
N LYS A 82 12.60 -19.65 16.51
CA LYS A 82 11.39 -20.43 16.79
C LYS A 82 10.17 -19.86 16.06
N PHE A 83 9.95 -18.55 16.14
CA PHE A 83 8.83 -17.90 15.46
C PHE A 83 8.95 -18.01 13.94
N ARG A 84 10.14 -17.72 13.38
CA ARG A 84 10.42 -17.83 11.95
C ARG A 84 10.18 -19.25 11.45
N SER A 85 10.70 -20.26 12.14
CA SER A 85 10.50 -21.67 11.79
C SER A 85 9.01 -22.04 11.78
N GLN A 86 8.26 -21.64 12.82
CA GLN A 86 6.82 -21.87 12.89
C GLN A 86 6.08 -21.19 11.74
N LEU A 87 6.37 -19.93 11.45
CA LEU A 87 5.75 -19.17 10.37
C LEU A 87 6.07 -19.79 9.01
N SER A 88 7.35 -20.01 8.71
CA SER A 88 7.79 -20.55 7.42
C SER A 88 7.34 -21.97 7.16
N SER A 89 7.24 -22.82 8.20
CA SER A 89 6.69 -24.18 8.06
C SER A 89 5.20 -24.22 7.73
N LYS A 90 4.46 -23.13 7.95
CA LYS A 90 3.03 -23.03 7.67
C LYS A 90 2.73 -22.23 6.41
N CYS A 91 3.52 -21.21 6.14
CA CYS A 91 3.23 -20.24 5.08
C CYS A 91 4.12 -20.42 3.85
N HIS A 92 5.35 -20.94 4.01
CA HIS A 92 6.31 -21.10 2.93
C HIS A 92 6.57 -19.80 2.16
N GLY A 93 6.78 -18.69 2.88
CA GLY A 93 6.83 -17.36 2.29
C GLY A 93 7.90 -17.18 1.21
N PHE A 94 9.01 -17.93 1.28
CA PHE A 94 10.01 -17.91 0.20
C PHE A 94 9.38 -18.39 -1.12
N ASP A 95 8.93 -19.64 -1.19
CA ASP A 95 8.43 -20.23 -2.44
C ASP A 95 7.03 -19.75 -2.84
N LYS A 96 6.23 -19.32 -1.87
CA LYS A 96 4.80 -19.11 -2.03
C LYS A 96 4.35 -17.68 -1.87
N ALA A 97 5.12 -16.71 -1.36
CA ALA A 97 4.56 -15.36 -1.16
C ALA A 97 4.20 -14.66 -2.48
N ILE A 98 4.99 -14.90 -3.54
CA ILE A 98 4.84 -14.27 -4.84
C ILE A 98 4.58 -15.31 -5.92
N ILE A 99 3.65 -15.01 -6.82
CA ILE A 99 3.41 -15.82 -8.01
C ILE A 99 4.57 -15.66 -8.99
N THR A 100 5.10 -16.79 -9.43
CA THR A 100 6.09 -16.89 -10.49
C THR A 100 5.59 -17.86 -11.55
N GLN A 101 6.21 -17.81 -12.73
CA GLN A 101 5.96 -18.78 -13.78
C GLN A 101 6.29 -20.21 -13.33
N ALA A 102 7.30 -20.38 -12.46
CA ALA A 102 7.70 -21.69 -11.95
C ALA A 102 6.68 -22.29 -10.96
N ASN A 103 6.12 -21.48 -10.05
CA ASN A 103 5.21 -21.99 -9.01
C ASN A 103 3.73 -21.99 -9.43
N THR A 104 3.39 -21.30 -10.53
CA THR A 104 2.01 -21.18 -11.03
C THR A 104 1.98 -21.32 -12.56
N PRO A 105 2.22 -22.53 -13.12
CA PRO A 105 2.24 -22.76 -14.57
C PRO A 105 0.87 -22.59 -15.22
N VAL A 106 0.84 -22.45 -16.55
CA VAL A 106 -0.39 -22.43 -17.37
C VAL A 106 -1.27 -23.65 -17.02
N GLY A 107 -2.57 -23.43 -16.91
CA GLY A 107 -3.56 -24.44 -16.52
C GLY A 107 -3.76 -24.57 -15.01
N SER A 108 -2.88 -23.99 -14.18
CA SER A 108 -3.07 -23.95 -12.73
C SER A 108 -4.39 -23.30 -12.33
N LYS A 109 -4.96 -23.75 -11.21
CA LYS A 109 -6.21 -23.20 -10.66
C LYS A 109 -5.91 -22.36 -9.42
N LEU A 110 -6.05 -21.04 -9.55
CA LEU A 110 -5.95 -20.09 -8.44
C LEU A 110 -7.30 -19.97 -7.73
N VAL A 111 -7.31 -20.17 -6.41
CA VAL A 111 -8.49 -19.91 -5.56
C VAL A 111 -8.29 -18.55 -4.90
N TYR A 112 -9.27 -17.65 -5.05
CA TYR A 112 -9.14 -16.30 -4.51
C TYR A 112 -9.22 -16.31 -2.97
N ASP A 113 -8.26 -15.66 -2.28
CA ASP A 113 -8.21 -15.72 -0.81
C ASP A 113 -9.40 -15.04 -0.13
N GLY A 114 -9.93 -13.97 -0.73
CA GLY A 114 -11.08 -13.21 -0.23
C GLY A 114 -12.43 -13.74 -0.72
N GLU A 115 -12.45 -14.57 -1.77
CA GLU A 115 -13.63 -15.16 -2.39
C GLU A 115 -13.41 -16.66 -2.59
N LYS A 116 -13.40 -17.44 -1.50
CA LYS A 116 -12.97 -18.86 -1.51
C LYS A 116 -13.68 -19.79 -2.51
N LYS A 117 -14.88 -19.41 -2.98
CA LYS A 117 -15.64 -20.17 -3.99
C LYS A 117 -15.27 -19.79 -5.42
N ARG A 118 -14.63 -18.64 -5.61
CA ARG A 118 -14.21 -18.15 -6.92
C ARG A 118 -12.83 -18.67 -7.24
N THR A 119 -12.66 -19.10 -8.49
CA THR A 119 -11.41 -19.64 -8.99
C THR A 119 -11.09 -19.05 -10.36
N LEU A 120 -9.80 -18.96 -10.69
CA LEU A 120 -9.31 -18.58 -12.00
C LEU A 120 -8.37 -19.66 -12.51
N GLN A 121 -8.58 -20.09 -13.75
CA GLN A 121 -7.63 -20.94 -14.44
C GLN A 121 -6.59 -20.04 -15.13
N VAL A 122 -5.31 -20.34 -14.94
CA VAL A 122 -4.21 -19.54 -15.48
C VAL A 122 -4.11 -19.79 -16.98
N THR A 123 -4.43 -18.76 -17.77
CA THR A 123 -4.28 -18.78 -19.23
C THR A 123 -2.86 -18.35 -19.64
N PRO A 124 -2.43 -18.59 -20.89
CA PRO A 124 -1.16 -18.09 -21.40
C PRO A 124 -0.98 -16.57 -21.24
N GLU A 125 -2.05 -15.79 -21.42
CA GLU A 125 -2.03 -14.33 -21.32
C GLU A 125 -1.85 -13.86 -19.88
N ILE A 126 -2.45 -14.55 -18.91
CA ILE A 126 -2.22 -14.24 -17.49
C ILE A 126 -0.82 -14.68 -17.08
N PHE A 127 -0.41 -15.87 -17.50
CA PHE A 127 0.90 -16.44 -17.20
C PHE A 127 2.06 -15.57 -17.67
N SER A 128 1.94 -14.92 -18.84
CA SER A 128 2.99 -14.04 -19.35
C SER A 128 3.27 -12.83 -18.46
N THR A 129 2.29 -12.41 -17.64
CA THR A 129 2.44 -11.33 -16.65
C THR A 129 3.12 -11.75 -15.35
N PHE A 130 3.32 -13.05 -15.13
CA PHE A 130 3.94 -13.56 -13.91
C PHE A 130 5.46 -13.39 -13.95
N ALA A 131 6.06 -13.22 -12.76
CA ALA A 131 7.50 -13.11 -12.63
C ALA A 131 8.19 -14.36 -13.20
N LYS A 132 9.12 -14.15 -14.14
CA LYS A 132 9.90 -15.24 -14.77
C LYS A 132 10.84 -15.91 -13.77
N GLU A 133 11.47 -15.10 -12.93
CA GLU A 133 12.43 -15.53 -11.91
C GLU A 133 11.89 -15.26 -10.51
N HIS A 134 12.49 -15.94 -9.54
CA HIS A 134 12.19 -15.69 -8.14
C HIS A 134 12.62 -14.26 -7.76
N PRO A 135 11.71 -13.41 -7.27
CA PRO A 135 11.99 -11.98 -7.04
C PRO A 135 12.91 -11.74 -5.83
N PHE A 136 13.07 -12.74 -4.97
CA PHE A 136 13.94 -12.69 -3.81
C PHE A 136 15.17 -13.58 -4.00
N PRO A 137 16.37 -13.14 -3.58
CA PRO A 137 17.55 -13.98 -3.63
C PRO A 137 17.38 -15.15 -2.66
N ASN A 138 18.00 -16.30 -2.96
CA ASN A 138 18.07 -17.44 -2.04
C ASN A 138 19.07 -17.17 -0.89
N LYS A 139 18.85 -16.09 -0.14
CA LYS A 139 19.63 -15.68 1.02
C LYS A 139 18.75 -14.90 1.98
N THR A 140 19.08 -14.99 3.26
CA THR A 140 18.46 -14.13 4.28
C THR A 140 19.09 -12.74 4.23
N TRP A 141 18.27 -11.69 4.22
CA TRP A 141 18.76 -10.33 4.44
C TRP A 141 19.10 -10.13 5.92
N ASP A 142 20.14 -9.36 6.20
CA ASP A 142 20.49 -9.06 7.58
C ASP A 142 19.41 -8.21 8.24
N THR A 143 19.09 -7.05 7.67
CA THR A 143 18.14 -6.11 8.27
C THR A 143 17.06 -5.70 7.28
N CYS A 144 15.79 -5.81 7.70
CA CYS A 144 14.64 -5.34 6.95
C CYS A 144 13.85 -4.30 7.73
N ALA A 145 13.45 -3.24 7.05
CA ALA A 145 12.51 -2.24 7.56
C ALA A 145 11.16 -2.43 6.88
N VAL A 146 10.10 -2.63 7.66
CA VAL A 146 8.72 -2.59 7.17
C VAL A 146 8.10 -1.28 7.64
N VAL A 147 7.69 -0.47 6.69
CA VAL A 147 7.15 0.87 6.92
C VAL A 147 5.65 0.83 6.66
N GLY A 148 4.88 0.84 7.75
CA GLY A 148 3.46 1.13 7.73
C GLY A 148 3.20 2.62 7.54
N ASN A 149 1.92 3.00 7.42
CA ASN A 149 1.56 4.36 7.03
C ASN A 149 1.11 5.23 8.21
N GLY A 150 1.17 4.75 9.45
CA GLY A 150 0.60 5.41 10.60
C GLY A 150 1.13 6.83 10.82
N GLY A 151 0.25 7.74 11.25
CA GLY A 151 0.58 9.15 11.49
C GLY A 151 1.69 9.40 12.51
N ILE A 152 2.02 8.40 13.34
CA ILE A 152 3.16 8.42 14.27
C ILE A 152 4.50 8.71 13.59
N LEU A 153 4.62 8.44 12.28
CA LEU A 153 5.85 8.78 11.54
C LEU A 153 6.02 10.27 11.31
N THR A 154 4.96 11.08 11.44
CA THR A 154 5.04 12.54 11.28
C THR A 154 6.03 13.12 12.28
N ASN A 155 7.02 13.87 11.78
CA ASN A 155 8.11 14.48 12.58
C ASN A 155 9.09 13.50 13.28
N SER A 156 8.95 12.19 13.08
CA SER A 156 9.79 11.16 13.74
C SER A 156 11.27 11.19 13.37
N SER A 157 11.61 11.77 12.22
CA SER A 157 12.99 11.85 11.68
C SER A 157 13.68 10.50 11.43
N CYS A 158 12.90 9.41 11.36
CA CYS A 158 13.38 8.05 11.13
C CYS A 158 13.85 7.72 9.71
N GLY A 159 13.83 8.67 8.76
CA GLY A 159 14.10 8.38 7.36
C GLY A 159 15.48 7.77 7.11
N LYS A 160 16.54 8.31 7.75
CA LYS A 160 17.90 7.77 7.63
C LYS A 160 18.04 6.36 8.21
N MET A 161 17.34 6.07 9.31
CA MET A 161 17.37 4.75 9.95
C MET A 161 16.58 3.71 9.15
N ILE A 162 15.50 4.12 8.48
CA ILE A 162 14.76 3.26 7.55
C ILE A 162 15.65 2.93 6.35
N ASP A 163 16.28 3.94 5.74
CA ASP A 163 17.07 3.78 4.53
C ASP A 163 18.38 2.99 4.74
N SER A 164 18.85 2.85 5.98
CA SER A 164 20.01 2.02 6.32
C SER A 164 19.73 0.52 6.32
N ALA A 165 18.46 0.10 6.33
CA ALA A 165 18.10 -1.32 6.24
C ALA A 165 18.54 -1.91 4.90
N GLN A 166 18.87 -3.20 4.87
CA GLN A 166 19.28 -3.88 3.65
C GLN A 166 18.11 -3.99 2.66
N PHE A 167 16.89 -4.22 3.15
CA PHE A 167 15.67 -4.33 2.36
C PHE A 167 14.51 -3.54 3.00
N VAL A 168 13.85 -2.67 2.24
CA VAL A 168 12.77 -1.80 2.72
C VAL A 168 11.45 -2.15 2.05
N ILE A 169 10.46 -2.50 2.88
CA ILE A 169 9.10 -2.84 2.48
C ILE A 169 8.14 -1.71 2.85
N ARG A 170 7.37 -1.22 1.88
CA ARG A 170 6.39 -0.13 2.07
C ARG A 170 4.97 -0.60 1.74
N CYS A 171 3.98 -0.03 2.41
CA CYS A 171 2.59 -0.43 2.26
C CYS A 171 1.78 0.58 1.44
N ASN A 172 1.14 0.11 0.37
CA ASN A 172 0.04 0.81 -0.33
C ASN A 172 0.43 2.14 -1.01
N LEU A 173 1.58 2.16 -1.70
CA LEU A 173 2.10 3.31 -2.46
C LEU A 173 2.02 4.66 -1.70
N PRO A 174 2.61 4.76 -0.50
CA PRO A 174 2.52 5.98 0.28
C PRO A 174 3.52 7.04 -0.24
N PRO A 175 3.18 8.34 -0.25
CA PRO A 175 4.10 9.37 -0.74
C PRO A 175 5.40 9.38 0.07
N LEU A 176 6.53 9.54 -0.63
CA LEU A 176 7.88 9.57 -0.03
C LEU A 176 8.56 10.93 -0.16
N ASP A 177 8.06 11.79 -1.04
CA ASP A 177 8.62 13.09 -1.39
C ASP A 177 7.96 14.23 -0.58
N LYS A 178 8.22 15.49 -0.97
CA LYS A 178 7.54 16.67 -0.43
C LYS A 178 7.72 16.87 1.08
N GLY A 179 8.89 16.49 1.60
CA GLY A 179 9.27 16.66 3.00
C GLY A 179 9.03 15.42 3.86
N TYR A 180 8.39 14.37 3.34
CA TYR A 180 8.24 13.11 4.08
C TYR A 180 9.55 12.33 4.17
N GLU A 181 10.48 12.51 3.23
CA GLU A 181 11.73 11.76 3.13
C GLU A 181 12.56 11.80 4.42
N LYS A 182 12.52 12.92 5.15
CA LYS A 182 13.20 13.06 6.45
C LYS A 182 12.69 12.04 7.48
N HIS A 183 11.43 11.67 7.41
CA HIS A 183 10.74 10.88 8.42
C HIS A 183 10.54 9.42 8.00
N VAL A 184 10.33 9.18 6.70
CA VAL A 184 10.03 7.85 6.18
C VAL A 184 11.08 7.30 5.22
N GLY A 185 12.08 8.10 4.85
CA GLY A 185 13.15 7.69 3.92
C GLY A 185 12.67 7.58 2.47
N MET A 186 13.60 7.33 1.55
CA MET A 186 13.30 7.15 0.12
C MET A 186 13.59 5.73 -0.38
N LYS A 187 14.43 4.95 0.32
CA LYS A 187 14.78 3.60 -0.11
C LYS A 187 13.53 2.73 -0.13
N THR A 188 13.33 2.01 -1.23
CA THR A 188 12.25 1.04 -1.38
C THR A 188 12.79 -0.12 -2.19
N ASP A 189 12.52 -1.33 -1.74
CA ASP A 189 12.82 -2.55 -2.49
C ASP A 189 11.52 -3.27 -2.89
N LEU A 190 10.49 -3.15 -2.04
CA LEU A 190 9.15 -3.67 -2.28
C LEU A 190 8.10 -2.69 -1.77
N VAL A 191 7.08 -2.42 -2.60
CA VAL A 191 5.92 -1.63 -2.21
C VAL A 191 4.64 -2.34 -2.64
N THR A 192 3.65 -2.40 -1.76
CA THR A 192 2.34 -2.97 -2.13
C THR A 192 1.43 -1.92 -2.75
N ALA A 193 0.43 -2.34 -3.53
CA ALA A 193 -0.67 -1.46 -3.93
C ALA A 193 -2.02 -2.17 -3.81
N ASN A 194 -2.84 -1.70 -2.87
CA ASN A 194 -4.24 -2.13 -2.80
C ASN A 194 -4.97 -1.66 -4.07
N PRO A 195 -5.78 -2.51 -4.73
CA PRO A 195 -6.55 -2.15 -5.92
C PRO A 195 -7.45 -0.91 -5.75
N SER A 196 -7.89 -0.60 -4.54
CA SER A 196 -8.64 0.64 -4.27
C SER A 196 -7.88 1.91 -4.66
N ILE A 197 -6.54 1.89 -4.63
CA ILE A 197 -5.71 3.01 -5.09
C ILE A 197 -5.97 3.28 -6.58
N PHE A 198 -5.98 2.24 -7.40
CA PHE A 198 -6.24 2.38 -8.84
C PHE A 198 -7.66 2.83 -9.10
N LEU A 199 -8.63 2.30 -8.36
CA LEU A 199 -10.04 2.65 -8.50
C LEU A 199 -10.30 4.11 -8.12
N GLU A 200 -9.86 4.53 -6.93
CA GLU A 200 -10.19 5.83 -6.34
C GLU A 200 -9.32 6.97 -6.89
N LYS A 201 -8.01 6.73 -7.08
CA LYS A 201 -7.05 7.80 -7.44
C LYS A 201 -6.80 7.89 -8.94
N TYR A 202 -6.94 6.79 -9.67
CA TYR A 202 -6.53 6.71 -11.07
C TYR A 202 -7.65 6.23 -12.01
N GLY A 203 -8.91 6.36 -11.61
CA GLY A 203 -10.08 6.06 -12.46
C GLY A 203 -10.07 4.62 -12.97
N ALA A 204 -9.68 3.67 -12.12
CA ALA A 204 -9.49 2.26 -12.43
C ALA A 204 -8.51 1.97 -13.59
N LEU A 205 -7.68 2.94 -13.98
CA LEU A 205 -6.78 2.89 -15.15
C LEU A 205 -7.51 2.66 -16.48
N MET A 206 -8.79 3.06 -16.56
CA MET A 206 -9.60 2.96 -17.79
C MET A 206 -9.30 4.11 -18.77
N GLY A 207 -8.86 5.26 -18.26
CA GLY A 207 -8.52 6.45 -19.04
C GLY A 207 -7.02 6.75 -19.02
N ARG A 208 -6.65 7.99 -18.67
CA ARG A 208 -5.27 8.46 -18.63
C ARG A 208 -4.44 7.70 -17.57
N ARG A 209 -3.44 6.94 -18.01
CA ARG A 209 -2.58 6.07 -17.16
C ARG A 209 -1.28 6.75 -16.69
N ARG A 210 -0.82 7.78 -17.41
CA ARG A 210 0.46 8.48 -17.12
C ARG A 210 0.62 8.93 -15.66
N PRO A 211 -0.38 9.55 -14.98
CA PRO A 211 -0.24 9.95 -13.57
C PRO A 211 0.04 8.79 -12.61
N PHE A 212 -0.48 7.59 -12.90
CA PHE A 212 -0.15 6.41 -12.11
C PHE A 212 1.33 6.05 -12.28
N VAL A 213 1.80 5.94 -13.52
CA VAL A 213 3.20 5.56 -13.79
C VAL A 213 4.18 6.61 -13.27
N GLU A 214 3.87 7.90 -13.41
CA GLU A 214 4.68 8.98 -12.86
C GLU A 214 4.77 8.91 -11.34
N SER A 215 3.70 8.49 -10.66
CA SER A 215 3.73 8.30 -9.21
C SER A 215 4.63 7.13 -8.76
N LEU A 216 5.01 6.22 -9.66
CA LEU A 216 5.92 5.13 -9.36
C LEU A 216 7.40 5.54 -9.36
N ARG A 217 7.74 6.69 -9.94
CA ARG A 217 9.13 7.16 -10.07
C ARG A 217 9.87 7.24 -8.73
N SER A 218 9.17 7.60 -7.65
CA SER A 218 9.75 7.66 -6.30
C SER A 218 10.19 6.30 -5.75
N TYR A 219 9.73 5.19 -6.32
CA TYR A 219 10.11 3.83 -5.93
C TYR A 219 11.14 3.21 -6.88
N GLY A 220 11.53 3.88 -7.97
CA GLY A 220 12.52 3.37 -8.92
C GLY A 220 12.18 1.97 -9.45
N ASN A 221 13.15 1.06 -9.38
CA ASN A 221 13.04 -0.33 -9.86
C ASN A 221 12.51 -1.34 -8.82
N SER A 222 11.83 -0.84 -7.79
CA SER A 222 11.21 -1.65 -6.73
C SER A 222 10.23 -2.69 -7.29
N LEU A 223 9.99 -3.73 -6.50
CA LEU A 223 8.86 -4.64 -6.70
C LEU A 223 7.55 -3.92 -6.36
N LEU A 224 6.57 -3.98 -7.26
CA LEU A 224 5.20 -3.55 -6.99
C LEU A 224 4.32 -4.77 -6.75
N LEU A 225 4.00 -5.04 -5.49
CA LEU A 225 3.27 -6.23 -5.08
C LEU A 225 1.75 -6.01 -5.07
N LEU A 226 1.05 -6.75 -5.93
CA LEU A 226 -0.37 -6.58 -6.23
C LEU A 226 -1.21 -7.78 -5.75
N PRO A 227 -2.29 -7.57 -4.98
CA PRO A 227 -3.22 -8.63 -4.57
C PRO A 227 -4.29 -8.88 -5.64
N ALA A 228 -3.85 -9.16 -6.89
CA ALA A 228 -4.72 -9.36 -8.04
C ALA A 228 -5.72 -10.52 -7.81
N PHE A 229 -5.28 -11.55 -7.11
CA PHE A 229 -6.05 -12.77 -6.88
C PHE A 229 -6.72 -12.82 -5.49
N SER A 230 -6.92 -11.68 -4.83
CA SER A 230 -7.68 -11.64 -3.57
C SER A 230 -9.18 -11.57 -3.75
N TYR A 231 -9.66 -10.80 -4.72
CA TYR A 231 -11.06 -10.72 -5.12
C TYR A 231 -11.15 -10.72 -6.64
N GLY A 232 -12.19 -11.30 -7.23
CA GLY A 232 -12.28 -11.41 -8.68
C GLY A 232 -12.29 -10.08 -9.44
N HIS A 233 -12.75 -9.01 -8.80
CA HIS A 233 -12.72 -7.65 -9.37
C HIS A 233 -11.33 -7.00 -9.31
N ASN A 234 -10.38 -7.54 -8.53
CA ASN A 234 -9.01 -7.02 -8.44
C ASN A 234 -8.19 -7.39 -9.67
N THR A 235 -8.36 -8.60 -10.20
CA THR A 235 -7.60 -9.11 -11.35
C THR A 235 -7.56 -8.13 -12.53
N PRO A 236 -8.69 -7.69 -13.11
CA PRO A 236 -8.65 -6.83 -14.29
C PRO A 236 -7.99 -5.47 -14.04
N VAL A 237 -8.15 -4.87 -12.84
CA VAL A 237 -7.52 -3.58 -12.54
C VAL A 237 -6.02 -3.73 -12.25
N CYS A 238 -5.60 -4.81 -11.61
CA CYS A 238 -4.19 -5.13 -11.44
C CYS A 238 -3.50 -5.42 -12.79
N MET A 239 -4.17 -6.13 -13.71
CA MET A 239 -3.63 -6.34 -15.06
C MET A 239 -3.45 -5.01 -15.81
N ARG A 240 -4.41 -4.09 -15.71
CA ARG A 240 -4.23 -2.74 -16.28
C ARG A 240 -3.07 -1.98 -15.65
N ALA A 241 -2.78 -2.18 -14.36
CA ALA A 241 -1.60 -1.61 -13.72
C ALA A 241 -0.30 -2.19 -14.30
N VAL A 242 -0.24 -3.51 -14.54
CA VAL A 242 0.90 -4.16 -15.21
C VAL A 242 1.11 -3.61 -16.62
N TYR A 243 0.05 -3.59 -17.44
CA TYR A 243 0.14 -3.07 -18.81
C TYR A 243 0.53 -1.58 -18.82
N SER A 244 0.04 -0.79 -17.86
CA SER A 244 0.47 0.61 -17.74
C SER A 244 1.96 0.76 -17.44
N ILE A 245 2.56 -0.15 -16.66
CA ILE A 245 3.99 -0.11 -16.36
C ILE A 245 4.79 -0.48 -17.61
N GLU A 246 4.33 -1.50 -18.35
CA GLU A 246 4.93 -1.96 -19.60
C GLU A 246 4.84 -0.90 -20.72
N ASP A 247 3.63 -0.39 -21.00
CA ASP A 247 3.35 0.61 -22.04
C ASP A 247 4.19 1.89 -21.90
N PHE A 248 4.57 2.23 -20.67
CA PHE A 248 5.35 3.44 -20.34
C PHE A 248 6.81 3.14 -19.99
N GLU A 249 7.26 1.90 -20.14
CA GLU A 249 8.64 1.46 -19.88
C GLU A 249 9.14 1.86 -18.48
N SER A 250 8.26 1.75 -17.48
CA SER A 250 8.63 2.06 -16.09
C SER A 250 9.59 1.01 -15.54
N PRO A 251 10.63 1.39 -14.78
CA PRO A 251 11.57 0.43 -14.20
C PRO A 251 10.96 -0.41 -13.06
N THR A 252 9.79 0.00 -12.54
CA THR A 252 9.08 -0.73 -11.49
C THR A 252 8.68 -2.12 -11.95
N ARG A 253 8.85 -3.13 -11.10
CA ARG A 253 8.63 -4.54 -11.45
C ARG A 253 7.36 -5.09 -10.81
N PRO A 254 6.24 -5.21 -11.54
CA PRO A 254 5.00 -5.71 -10.99
C PRO A 254 5.08 -7.20 -10.69
N VAL A 255 4.57 -7.59 -9.53
CA VAL A 255 4.48 -8.98 -9.07
C VAL A 255 3.17 -9.18 -8.32
N PHE A 256 2.70 -10.43 -8.22
CA PHE A 256 1.42 -10.73 -7.60
C PHE A 256 1.59 -11.54 -6.31
N PHE A 257 0.79 -11.22 -5.29
CA PHE A 257 0.63 -12.11 -4.15
C PHE A 257 0.08 -13.45 -4.63
N ASN A 258 0.63 -14.54 -4.09
CA ASN A 258 -0.03 -15.82 -4.20
C ASN A 258 -1.19 -15.89 -3.19
N PRO A 259 -2.42 -16.17 -3.62
CA PRO A 259 -3.55 -16.26 -2.71
C PRO A 259 -3.42 -17.44 -1.73
N GLU A 260 -2.68 -18.50 -2.07
CA GLU A 260 -2.41 -19.63 -1.16
C GLU A 260 -1.63 -19.16 0.08
N TYR A 261 -0.58 -18.37 -0.13
CA TYR A 261 0.22 -17.79 0.96
C TYR A 261 -0.64 -16.89 1.87
N LEU A 262 -1.50 -16.05 1.30
CA LEU A 262 -2.40 -15.19 2.08
C LEU A 262 -3.41 -15.99 2.91
N GLN A 263 -3.90 -17.13 2.38
CA GLN A 263 -4.76 -18.04 3.13
C GLN A 263 -4.02 -18.70 4.30
N HIS A 264 -2.78 -19.17 4.07
CA HIS A 264 -1.96 -19.77 5.12
C HIS A 264 -1.60 -18.75 6.21
N LEU A 265 -1.26 -17.51 5.84
CA LEU A 265 -1.05 -16.44 6.82
C LEU A 265 -2.31 -16.19 7.66
N ALA A 266 -3.49 -16.12 7.03
CA ALA A 266 -4.75 -15.93 7.75
C ALA A 266 -5.01 -17.06 8.77
N LEU A 267 -4.70 -18.31 8.41
CA LEU A 267 -4.79 -19.45 9.32
C LEU A 267 -3.75 -19.38 10.44
N PHE A 268 -2.50 -19.05 10.12
CA PHE A 268 -1.42 -18.90 11.08
C PHE A 268 -1.79 -17.86 12.14
N TRP A 269 -2.14 -16.64 11.74
CA TRP A 269 -2.48 -15.58 12.68
C TRP A 269 -3.77 -15.85 13.47
N ARG A 270 -4.74 -16.55 12.86
CA ARG A 270 -5.92 -17.04 13.59
C ARG A 270 -5.54 -18.01 14.70
N SER A 271 -4.58 -18.90 14.47
CA SER A 271 -4.06 -19.80 15.51
C SER A 271 -3.34 -19.05 16.65
N GLN A 272 -2.83 -17.85 16.37
CA GLN A 272 -2.24 -16.94 17.38
C GLN A 272 -3.29 -16.05 18.09
N GLY A 273 -4.58 -16.30 17.85
CA GLY A 273 -5.69 -15.58 18.48
C GLY A 273 -6.18 -14.34 17.72
N LEU A 274 -5.64 -14.05 16.52
CA LEU A 274 -6.13 -12.92 15.72
C LEU A 274 -7.49 -13.25 15.10
N ARG A 275 -8.54 -12.58 15.59
CA ARG A 275 -9.89 -12.66 15.03
C ARG A 275 -10.16 -11.43 14.16
N ALA A 276 -9.73 -11.49 12.90
CA ALA A 276 -10.03 -10.48 11.89
C ALA A 276 -10.66 -11.16 10.66
N VAL A 277 -11.47 -10.39 9.92
CA VAL A 277 -12.01 -10.84 8.62
C VAL A 277 -10.88 -10.96 7.62
N ARG A 278 -9.99 -9.95 7.59
CA ARG A 278 -8.75 -9.93 6.80
C ARG A 278 -7.60 -9.33 7.60
N LEU A 279 -6.42 -9.88 7.38
CA LEU A 279 -5.17 -9.28 7.82
C LEU A 279 -4.93 -7.93 7.13
N SER A 280 -4.36 -6.97 7.84
CA SER A 280 -3.86 -5.74 7.21
C SER A 280 -2.65 -6.02 6.31
N THR A 281 -2.38 -5.12 5.36
CA THR A 281 -1.13 -5.16 4.58
C THR A 281 0.09 -5.15 5.49
N GLY A 282 0.06 -4.38 6.59
CA GLY A 282 1.18 -4.25 7.52
C GLY A 282 1.58 -5.58 8.14
N ILE A 283 0.62 -6.36 8.68
CA ILE A 283 0.94 -7.65 9.29
C ILE A 283 1.36 -8.70 8.24
N ILE A 284 0.81 -8.65 7.02
CA ILE A 284 1.24 -9.52 5.92
C ILE A 284 2.71 -9.23 5.57
N MET A 285 3.09 -7.96 5.46
CA MET A 285 4.48 -7.55 5.15
C MET A 285 5.45 -7.79 6.31
N ALA A 286 5.01 -7.61 7.56
CA ALA A 286 5.79 -7.99 8.73
C ALA A 286 6.05 -9.51 8.75
N SER A 287 5.04 -10.32 8.40
CA SER A 287 5.19 -11.78 8.29
C SER A 287 6.21 -12.14 7.22
N LEU A 288 6.07 -11.57 6.02
CA LEU A 288 7.01 -11.82 4.92
C LEU A 288 8.45 -11.47 5.29
N ALA A 289 8.65 -10.33 5.96
CA ALA A 289 9.96 -9.90 6.45
C ALA A 289 10.53 -10.89 7.49
N LEU A 290 9.72 -11.39 8.43
CA LEU A 290 10.15 -12.38 9.42
C LEU A 290 10.60 -13.70 8.79
N GLU A 291 10.07 -14.06 7.62
CA GLU A 291 10.49 -15.26 6.87
C GLU A 291 11.79 -15.06 6.07
N HIS A 292 12.21 -13.82 5.81
CA HIS A 292 13.31 -13.52 4.89
C HIS A 292 14.48 -12.73 5.51
N CYS A 293 14.30 -12.17 6.70
CA CYS A 293 15.23 -11.21 7.26
C CYS A 293 15.62 -11.57 8.69
N ALA A 294 16.92 -11.54 9.01
CA ALA A 294 17.45 -11.86 10.34
C ALA A 294 17.01 -10.85 11.41
N ASN A 295 16.89 -9.57 11.05
CA ASN A 295 16.46 -8.48 11.92
C ASN A 295 15.30 -7.72 11.25
N VAL A 296 14.14 -7.67 11.91
CA VAL A 296 12.93 -7.01 11.39
C VAL A 296 12.60 -5.80 12.27
N HIS A 297 12.56 -4.63 11.62
CA HIS A 297 12.21 -3.36 12.23
C HIS A 297 10.92 -2.83 11.63
N LEU A 298 9.98 -2.45 12.50
CA LEU A 298 8.65 -1.97 12.11
C LEU A 298 8.52 -0.49 12.46
N TYR A 299 8.14 0.32 11.48
CA TYR A 299 7.92 1.77 11.60
C TYR A 299 6.49 2.12 11.18
N GLY A 300 5.84 3.07 11.84
CA GLY A 300 4.48 3.50 11.46
C GLY A 300 3.37 2.51 11.82
N PHE A 301 3.64 1.54 12.69
CA PHE A 301 2.65 0.59 13.21
C PHE A 301 2.04 1.15 14.51
N TRP A 302 1.07 2.04 14.38
CA TRP A 302 0.38 2.65 15.51
C TRP A 302 -1.10 2.86 15.17
N PRO A 303 -2.02 2.09 15.77
CA PRO A 303 -3.45 2.12 15.41
C PRO A 303 -4.28 3.10 16.26
N PHE A 304 -3.64 4.00 17.01
CA PHE A 304 -4.32 4.92 17.92
C PHE A 304 -4.21 6.36 17.42
N SER A 305 -5.23 7.18 17.71
CA SER A 305 -5.32 8.57 17.27
C SER A 305 -4.47 9.55 18.06
N ASN A 306 -3.74 9.09 19.08
CA ASN A 306 -2.95 9.96 19.97
C ASN A 306 -1.52 9.44 20.07
N HIS A 307 -0.54 10.34 20.10
CA HIS A 307 0.86 9.98 20.19
C HIS A 307 1.19 9.27 21.52
N PRO A 308 2.00 8.20 21.54
CA PRO A 308 2.26 7.40 22.74
C PRO A 308 2.78 8.18 23.95
N HIS A 309 3.61 9.20 23.74
CA HIS A 309 4.26 9.95 24.82
C HIS A 309 3.57 11.29 25.13
N GLY A 310 3.31 12.11 24.10
CA GLY A 310 2.75 13.45 24.25
C GLY A 310 1.22 13.51 24.20
N LEU A 311 0.55 12.39 23.88
CA LEU A 311 -0.90 12.28 23.70
C LEU A 311 -1.55 13.29 22.74
N TYR A 312 -0.77 14.05 21.97
CA TYR A 312 -1.30 14.93 20.93
C TYR A 312 -1.94 14.10 19.82
N VAL A 313 -2.93 14.69 19.14
CA VAL A 313 -3.67 14.00 18.09
C VAL A 313 -2.78 13.73 16.88
N LEU A 314 -2.87 12.50 16.38
CA LEU A 314 -2.27 12.03 15.16
C LEU A 314 -3.36 11.84 14.10
N THR A 315 -3.01 12.14 12.86
CA THR A 315 -3.79 11.67 11.71
C THR A 315 -3.64 10.15 11.56
N ASN A 316 -4.60 9.50 10.88
CA ASN A 316 -4.52 8.06 10.65
C ASN A 316 -3.27 7.68 9.81
N HIS A 317 -2.94 8.46 8.77
CA HIS A 317 -1.71 8.31 8.01
C HIS A 317 -0.76 9.49 8.19
N TYR A 318 0.53 9.30 7.91
CA TYR A 318 1.51 10.41 7.97
C TYR A 318 1.33 11.45 6.85
N TYR A 319 0.50 11.15 5.84
CA TYR A 319 0.31 11.99 4.64
C TYR A 319 -1.15 12.42 4.41
N ASP A 320 -2.12 11.83 5.13
CA ASP A 320 -3.53 12.19 5.12
C ASP A 320 -4.24 11.68 6.38
N ASP A 321 -5.53 11.98 6.52
CA ASP A 321 -6.36 11.48 7.62
C ASP A 321 -7.48 10.52 7.15
N ARG A 322 -7.21 9.75 6.09
CA ARG A 322 -8.17 8.74 5.61
C ARG A 322 -8.28 7.62 6.64
N GLN A 323 -9.48 7.44 7.18
CA GLN A 323 -9.74 6.48 8.25
C GLN A 323 -9.72 5.03 7.76
N THR A 324 -9.25 4.13 8.63
CA THR A 324 -9.21 2.69 8.34
C THR A 324 -10.61 2.09 8.28
N LYS A 325 -10.86 1.17 7.34
CA LYS A 325 -12.13 0.42 7.26
C LYS A 325 -12.20 -0.64 8.39
N THR A 326 -12.65 -0.23 9.57
CA THR A 326 -12.70 -1.06 10.81
C THR A 326 -13.51 -2.36 10.68
N LYS A 327 -14.40 -2.47 9.69
CA LYS A 327 -15.16 -3.71 9.42
C LYS A 327 -14.29 -4.88 8.93
N PHE A 328 -13.12 -4.61 8.35
CA PHE A 328 -12.27 -5.66 7.76
C PHE A 328 -11.08 -6.04 8.63
N HIS A 329 -10.47 -5.06 9.29
CA HIS A 329 -9.21 -5.20 10.01
C HIS A 329 -9.39 -4.96 11.50
N ALA A 330 -8.68 -5.75 12.31
CA ALA A 330 -8.63 -5.57 13.76
C ALA A 330 -7.30 -4.88 14.14
N MET A 331 -7.09 -3.64 13.68
CA MET A 331 -5.80 -2.94 13.80
C MET A 331 -5.22 -2.92 15.24
N PRO A 332 -6.02 -2.65 16.31
CA PRO A 332 -5.51 -2.75 17.68
C PRO A 332 -5.07 -4.16 18.09
N ALA A 333 -5.78 -5.20 17.62
CA ALA A 333 -5.43 -6.59 17.93
C ALA A 333 -4.18 -7.05 17.15
N GLU A 334 -4.03 -6.61 15.90
CA GLU A 334 -2.80 -6.82 15.14
C GLU A 334 -1.61 -6.12 15.81
N PHE A 335 -1.78 -4.88 16.25
CA PHE A 335 -0.75 -4.16 16.99
C PHE A 335 -0.38 -4.85 18.31
N ASP A 336 -1.34 -5.36 19.09
CA ASP A 336 -1.04 -6.10 20.32
C ASP A 336 -0.16 -7.33 20.05
N LEU A 337 -0.42 -8.07 18.97
CA LEU A 337 0.42 -9.19 18.53
C LEU A 337 1.84 -8.73 18.21
N LEU A 338 1.99 -7.66 17.43
CA LEU A 338 3.30 -7.09 17.10
C LEU A 338 4.03 -6.60 18.36
N LEU A 339 3.31 -6.00 19.31
CA LEU A 339 3.86 -5.58 20.60
C LEU A 339 4.31 -6.77 21.44
N ARG A 340 3.59 -7.91 21.42
CA ARG A 340 4.04 -9.15 22.05
C ARG A 340 5.34 -9.66 21.42
N LEU A 341 5.43 -9.70 20.09
CA LEU A 341 6.66 -10.09 19.39
C LEU A 341 7.83 -9.15 19.69
N HIS A 342 7.55 -7.84 19.82
CA HIS A 342 8.53 -6.87 20.28
C HIS A 342 9.04 -7.17 21.69
N SER A 343 8.13 -7.35 22.67
CA SER A 343 8.51 -7.70 24.05
C SER A 343 9.25 -9.03 24.15
N GLN A 344 9.03 -9.96 23.21
CA GLN A 344 9.74 -11.24 23.12
C GLN A 344 11.08 -11.15 22.40
N GLY A 345 11.47 -9.98 21.87
CA GLY A 345 12.72 -9.80 21.13
C GLY A 345 12.73 -10.45 19.73
N VAL A 346 11.56 -10.77 19.17
CA VAL A 346 11.41 -11.39 17.83
C VAL A 346 11.55 -10.33 16.71
N LEU A 347 11.01 -9.14 16.95
CA LEU A 347 11.11 -7.98 16.06
C LEU A 347 11.24 -6.70 16.88
N ARG A 348 11.58 -5.58 16.24
CA ARG A 348 11.63 -4.27 16.90
C ARG A 348 10.54 -3.34 16.36
N LEU A 349 9.64 -2.89 17.24
CA LEU A 349 8.73 -1.77 16.96
C LEU A 349 9.42 -0.45 17.30
N HIS A 350 9.25 0.54 16.44
CA HIS A 350 9.68 1.92 16.69
C HIS A 350 8.46 2.82 16.81
N LEU A 351 8.24 3.34 18.02
CA LEU A 351 7.08 4.18 18.39
C LEU A 351 7.48 5.61 18.79
N GLY A 352 8.73 5.99 18.57
CA GLY A 352 9.26 7.32 18.89
C GLY A 352 10.17 7.84 17.80
N ASP A 353 10.81 8.95 18.10
CA ASP A 353 11.72 9.63 17.20
C ASP A 353 13.03 8.85 16.99
N CYS A 354 13.67 9.14 15.86
CA CYS A 354 15.03 8.79 15.49
C CYS A 354 15.81 10.08 15.19
#